data_AF-A0A847JLB7-F1
#
_entry.id   AF-A0A847JLB7-F1
#
_cell.length_a   1.000
_cell.length_b   1.000
_cell.length_c   1.000
_cell.angle_alpha   90.00
_cell.angle_beta   90.00
_cell.angle_gamma   90.00
#
_symmetry.space_group_name_H-M   'P 1'
#
loop_
_entity.id
_entity.type
_entity.pdbx_description
1 polymer ?
#
loop_
_entity_poly.entity_id
_entity_poly.type
_entity_poly.pdbx_seq_one_letter_code
_entity_poly.pdbx_strand_id
1 'polypeptide(L)'
;MALQILREFRSQNIPPKHLWMPSGAISLPDAVSARFVAQKYKLSAGELRALSLIGEAFRIIIDLYRKQYSKLLEEIALKAFASTEDNKALWEVLQELITEFPPAPIYDGLAEPKDWLKSLSPVGDDSSKPNLELAIEQLILVRLFNENPAFWPYRSLFDDGVSPAGTTLPDSISAKTPYLQVFARLEDALKTLPGLSYGGGKSLDLINFLREPSRHAPASLKDQLEWIIKNWGTLLGDFKLSLLAGIDMINEETRPHFPPGPGLAVPYQYRSSFHEYEKFSPDKNWMPSLVLIAKNALVWLHQLSRTYSREISRLDQIPEEELIIMAERGINGLWLIGIWQRSPASEKIKKLCGNSEAAASAYSLFDYEISPELGGWEALDRLREQCGQYGIRLAADMVPNHTGIDSLWIRTRPELFMSLPYCPFPSYSFNGPDLSGDPSIGIWLEDHYYNRGDAAVVFKRLDRHTGEVRYIYHGNDGTGMPWNDTAQIDFLNPASREAVKERILSVAAHFNIIRFDAAMVLAKQHIRRLWYPAPGSGGAIPSRSDHAMSEEAFDKAMPN
;
A
#
# COMPACT_ATOMS: atom_id res chain seq x y z
N MET A 1 -13.61 -7.44 -14.15
CA MET A 1 -13.41 -7.54 -12.69
C MET A 1 -14.76 -7.38 -12.02
N ALA A 2 -15.29 -8.31 -11.23
CA ALA A 2 -16.68 -8.16 -10.78
C ALA A 2 -17.12 -8.94 -9.53
N LEU A 3 -17.43 -8.18 -8.48
CA LEU A 3 -18.16 -8.57 -7.29
C LEU A 3 -19.68 -8.43 -7.53
N GLN A 4 -20.46 -9.45 -7.21
CA GLN A 4 -21.91 -9.37 -7.32
C GLN A 4 -22.48 -8.73 -6.05
N ILE A 5 -23.34 -7.72 -6.20
CA ILE A 5 -24.01 -7.03 -5.08
C ILE A 5 -25.53 -7.12 -5.22
N LEU A 6 -26.20 -7.64 -4.19
CA LEU A 6 -27.66 -7.69 -4.04
C LEU A 6 -28.30 -6.30 -4.10
N ARG A 7 -29.49 -6.21 -4.69
CA ARG A 7 -30.25 -4.97 -4.86
C ARG A 7 -30.46 -4.20 -3.56
N GLU A 8 -30.76 -4.89 -2.45
CA GLU A 8 -30.94 -4.26 -1.13
C GLU A 8 -29.66 -3.57 -0.65
N PHE A 9 -28.51 -4.21 -0.81
CA PHE A 9 -27.23 -3.60 -0.44
C PHE A 9 -26.90 -2.39 -1.33
N ARG A 10 -27.32 -2.40 -2.61
CA ARG A 10 -27.14 -1.24 -3.50
C ARG A 10 -27.97 -0.05 -3.08
N SER A 11 -29.24 -0.25 -2.70
CA SER A 11 -30.14 0.85 -2.31
C SER A 11 -29.63 1.62 -1.09
N GLN A 12 -28.95 0.93 -0.18
CA GLN A 12 -28.34 1.55 0.99
C GLN A 12 -26.96 2.13 0.68
N ASN A 13 -26.24 1.52 -0.26
CA ASN A 13 -24.84 1.81 -0.54
C ASN A 13 -24.51 1.77 -2.04
N ILE A 14 -24.43 2.94 -2.68
CA ILE A 14 -24.12 3.06 -4.11
C ILE A 14 -22.62 3.38 -4.33
N PRO A 15 -21.78 2.45 -4.78
CA PRO A 15 -20.42 2.76 -5.25
C PRO A 15 -20.43 3.64 -6.50
N PRO A 16 -19.31 4.35 -6.80
CA PRO A 16 -19.18 5.20 -7.97
C PRO A 16 -19.61 4.53 -9.26
N LYS A 17 -20.31 5.28 -10.13
CA LYS A 17 -20.89 4.76 -11.37
C LYS A 17 -19.88 4.02 -12.27
N HIS A 18 -18.63 4.49 -12.30
CA HIS A 18 -17.56 3.90 -13.12
C HIS A 18 -17.09 2.52 -12.66
N LEU A 19 -17.41 2.09 -11.42
CA LEU A 19 -17.08 0.76 -10.94
C LEU A 19 -18.10 -0.30 -11.42
N TRP A 20 -19.24 0.10 -11.97
CA TRP A 20 -20.27 -0.86 -12.38
C TRP A 20 -19.97 -1.45 -13.76
N MET A 21 -20.04 -2.78 -13.86
CA MET A 21 -20.01 -3.52 -15.12
C MET A 21 -21.39 -3.55 -15.78
N PRO A 22 -21.44 -3.81 -17.11
CA PRO A 22 -22.71 -4.00 -17.82
C PRO A 22 -23.60 -5.12 -17.27
N SER A 23 -22.99 -6.18 -16.70
CA SER A 23 -23.70 -7.27 -16.01
C SER A 23 -24.30 -6.86 -14.67
N GLY A 24 -24.07 -5.64 -14.20
CA GLY A 24 -24.48 -5.19 -12.88
C GLY A 24 -23.53 -5.57 -11.76
N ALA A 25 -22.42 -6.26 -12.02
CA ALA A 25 -21.41 -6.52 -11.00
C ALA A 25 -20.48 -5.31 -10.79
N ILE A 26 -19.74 -5.27 -9.68
CA ILE A 26 -18.80 -4.19 -9.34
C ILE A 26 -17.36 -4.59 -9.62
N SER A 27 -16.72 -3.86 -10.50
CA SER A 27 -15.29 -3.89 -10.73
C SER A 27 -14.53 -3.17 -9.64
N LEU A 28 -13.53 -3.83 -9.08
CA LEU A 28 -12.58 -3.25 -8.12
C LEU A 28 -11.20 -3.19 -8.77
N PRO A 29 -10.94 -2.33 -9.77
CA PRO A 29 -9.76 -2.45 -10.64
C PRO A 29 -8.41 -2.27 -9.93
N ASP A 30 -8.40 -1.58 -8.79
CA ASP A 30 -7.23 -1.23 -8.01
C ASP A 30 -7.52 -1.28 -6.50
N ALA A 31 -6.49 -1.13 -5.68
CA ALA A 31 -6.64 -1.17 -4.22
C ALA A 31 -7.41 0.04 -3.67
N VAL A 32 -7.38 1.20 -4.32
CA VAL A 32 -8.13 2.38 -3.87
C VAL A 32 -9.63 2.11 -3.97
N SER A 33 -10.07 1.57 -5.11
CA SER A 33 -11.44 1.13 -5.35
C SER A 33 -11.86 0.05 -4.35
N ALA A 34 -10.99 -0.93 -4.08
CA ALA A 34 -11.25 -1.95 -3.08
C ALA A 34 -11.39 -1.37 -1.66
N ARG A 35 -10.46 -0.51 -1.21
CA ARG A 35 -10.52 0.17 0.09
C ARG A 35 -11.78 1.02 0.23
N PHE A 36 -12.18 1.72 -0.83
CA PHE A 36 -13.40 2.53 -0.84
C PHE A 36 -14.66 1.67 -0.61
N VAL A 37 -14.79 0.60 -1.39
CA VAL A 37 -15.94 -0.30 -1.28
C VAL A 37 -15.93 -1.01 0.07
N ALA A 38 -14.77 -1.49 0.52
CA ALA A 38 -14.60 -2.16 1.80
C ALA A 38 -14.97 -1.26 3.00
N GLN A 39 -14.58 0.02 2.99
CA GLN A 39 -14.99 0.98 4.00
C GLN A 39 -16.52 1.15 4.03
N LYS A 40 -17.15 1.24 2.86
CA LYS A 40 -18.61 1.41 2.72
C LYS A 40 -19.39 0.21 3.27
N TYR A 41 -18.91 -0.99 3.03
CA TYR A 41 -19.55 -2.24 3.50
C TYR A 41 -18.98 -2.77 4.83
N LYS A 42 -17.98 -2.11 5.42
CA LYS A 42 -17.27 -2.52 6.65
C LYS A 42 -16.65 -3.93 6.55
N LEU A 43 -15.91 -4.16 5.48
CA LEU A 43 -15.28 -5.43 5.14
C LEU A 43 -13.74 -5.27 5.05
N SER A 44 -12.99 -6.38 5.01
CA SER A 44 -11.56 -6.35 4.66
C SER A 44 -11.40 -5.97 3.19
N ALA A 45 -10.55 -5.00 2.87
CA ALA A 45 -10.37 -4.57 1.49
C ALA A 45 -9.49 -5.54 0.70
N GLY A 46 -8.49 -6.15 1.36
CA GLY A 46 -7.64 -7.19 0.79
C GLY A 46 -8.44 -8.44 0.42
N GLU A 47 -9.28 -8.93 1.33
CA GLU A 47 -10.13 -10.10 1.06
C GLU A 47 -11.21 -9.79 0.02
N LEU A 48 -11.82 -8.61 0.07
CA LEU A 48 -12.81 -8.19 -0.94
C LEU A 48 -12.18 -8.10 -2.35
N ARG A 49 -10.95 -7.58 -2.43
CA ARG A 49 -10.18 -7.53 -3.68
C ARG A 49 -9.85 -8.95 -4.17
N ALA A 50 -9.42 -9.84 -3.29
CA ALA A 50 -9.13 -11.23 -3.64
C ALA A 50 -10.37 -11.97 -4.17
N LEU A 51 -11.52 -11.79 -3.52
CA LEU A 51 -12.81 -12.31 -3.96
C LEU A 51 -13.13 -11.84 -5.40
N SER A 52 -13.02 -10.53 -5.65
CA SER A 52 -13.23 -9.96 -6.98
C SER A 52 -12.24 -10.50 -8.02
N LEU A 53 -10.98 -10.72 -7.65
CA LEU A 53 -9.93 -11.24 -8.53
C LEU A 53 -10.15 -12.71 -8.92
N ILE A 54 -10.60 -13.54 -7.98
CA ILE A 54 -11.00 -14.94 -8.25
C ILE A 54 -12.17 -14.95 -9.23
N GLY A 55 -13.19 -14.12 -8.98
CA GLY A 55 -14.33 -13.96 -9.89
C GLY A 55 -13.95 -13.50 -11.29
N GLU A 56 -12.86 -12.76 -11.43
CA GLU A 56 -12.34 -12.33 -12.72
C GLU A 56 -11.52 -13.40 -13.41
N ALA A 57 -10.68 -14.13 -12.68
CA ALA A 57 -10.02 -15.32 -13.21
C ALA A 57 -11.06 -16.28 -13.80
N PHE A 58 -12.20 -16.46 -13.12
CA PHE A 58 -13.29 -17.30 -13.63
C PHE A 58 -13.86 -16.78 -14.95
N ARG A 59 -14.08 -15.48 -15.08
CA ARG A 59 -14.57 -14.87 -16.32
C ARG A 59 -13.57 -14.98 -17.47
N ILE A 60 -12.29 -14.80 -17.20
CA ILE A 60 -11.23 -14.99 -18.21
C ILE A 60 -11.24 -16.44 -18.69
N ILE A 61 -11.34 -17.40 -17.77
CA ILE A 61 -11.44 -18.83 -18.13
C ILE A 61 -12.71 -19.12 -18.95
N ILE A 62 -13.86 -18.56 -18.57
CA ILE A 62 -15.11 -18.69 -19.34
C ILE A 62 -14.95 -18.11 -20.76
N ASP A 63 -14.35 -16.93 -20.91
CA ASP A 63 -14.14 -16.28 -22.20
C ASP A 63 -13.14 -17.06 -23.08
N LEU A 64 -12.06 -17.59 -22.49
CA LEU A 64 -11.13 -18.50 -23.16
C LEU A 64 -11.82 -19.78 -23.63
N TYR A 65 -12.65 -20.38 -22.78
CA TYR A 65 -13.44 -21.56 -23.10
C TYR A 65 -14.35 -21.32 -24.30
N ARG A 66 -15.12 -20.22 -24.26
CA ARG A 66 -16.01 -19.81 -25.35
C ARG A 66 -15.27 -19.61 -26.67
N LYS A 67 -14.14 -18.90 -26.64
CA LYS A 67 -13.30 -18.64 -27.82
C LYS A 67 -12.71 -19.93 -28.39
N GLN A 68 -12.18 -20.80 -27.54
CA GLN A 68 -11.56 -22.07 -27.95
C GLN A 68 -12.56 -22.98 -28.70
N TYR A 69 -13.82 -23.01 -28.26
CA TYR A 69 -14.84 -23.88 -28.85
C TYR A 69 -15.81 -23.16 -29.79
N SER A 70 -15.64 -21.85 -30.00
CA SER A 70 -16.53 -21.00 -30.80
C SER A 70 -18.01 -21.20 -30.46
N LYS A 71 -18.32 -21.26 -29.15
CA LYS A 71 -19.68 -21.44 -28.63
C LYS A 71 -19.99 -20.42 -27.56
N LEU A 72 -21.18 -19.83 -27.63
CA LEU A 72 -21.71 -18.96 -26.59
C LEU A 72 -22.36 -19.79 -25.48
N LEU A 73 -22.34 -19.31 -24.23
CA LEU A 73 -23.10 -19.95 -23.14
C LEU A 73 -24.60 -19.92 -23.43
N GLU A 74 -25.09 -18.87 -24.08
CA GLU A 74 -26.45 -18.73 -24.57
C GLU A 74 -26.83 -19.87 -25.51
N GLU A 75 -25.98 -20.19 -26.49
CA GLU A 75 -26.25 -21.29 -27.44
C GLU A 75 -26.34 -22.64 -26.73
N ILE A 76 -25.48 -22.86 -25.73
CA ILE A 76 -25.46 -24.08 -24.91
C ILE A 76 -26.73 -24.16 -24.07
N ALA A 77 -27.10 -23.07 -23.40
CA ALA A 77 -28.29 -22.99 -22.57
C ALA A 77 -29.56 -23.18 -23.41
N LEU A 78 -29.75 -22.43 -24.49
CA LEU A 78 -30.94 -22.55 -25.35
C LEU A 78 -31.12 -23.97 -25.89
N LYS A 79 -30.02 -24.68 -26.20
CA LYS A 79 -30.08 -26.09 -26.59
C LYS A 79 -30.46 -27.02 -25.43
N ALA A 80 -29.94 -26.79 -24.23
CA ALA A 80 -30.25 -27.59 -23.04
C ALA A 80 -31.70 -27.40 -22.56
N PHE A 81 -32.27 -26.21 -22.79
CA PHE A 81 -33.63 -25.80 -22.40
C PHE A 81 -34.54 -25.62 -23.63
N ALA A 82 -34.52 -26.60 -24.54
CA ALA A 82 -35.24 -26.54 -25.82
C ALA A 82 -36.76 -26.79 -25.72
N SER A 83 -37.25 -27.44 -24.66
CA SER A 83 -38.69 -27.62 -24.46
C SER A 83 -39.32 -26.33 -23.93
N THR A 84 -40.61 -26.12 -24.21
CA THR A 84 -41.33 -24.89 -23.79
C THR A 84 -41.31 -24.70 -22.28
N GLU A 85 -41.45 -25.77 -21.51
CA GLU A 85 -41.45 -25.74 -20.04
C GLU A 85 -40.06 -25.43 -19.48
N ASP A 86 -39.02 -26.07 -20.03
CA ASP A 86 -37.64 -25.85 -19.63
C ASP A 86 -37.18 -24.41 -19.97
N ASN A 87 -37.55 -23.92 -21.15
CA ASN A 87 -37.25 -22.56 -21.57
C ASN A 87 -37.90 -21.55 -20.62
N LYS A 88 -39.16 -21.78 -20.25
CA LYS A 88 -39.87 -20.93 -19.29
C LYS A 88 -39.15 -20.88 -17.94
N ALA A 89 -38.69 -22.03 -17.43
CA ALA A 89 -37.95 -22.10 -16.17
C ALA A 89 -36.60 -21.33 -16.24
N LEU A 90 -35.86 -21.44 -17.33
CA LEU A 90 -34.62 -20.67 -17.54
C LEU A 90 -34.89 -19.17 -17.52
N TRP A 91 -35.88 -18.70 -18.28
CA TRP A 91 -36.24 -17.27 -18.35
C TRP A 91 -36.75 -16.72 -17.03
N GLU A 92 -37.48 -17.51 -16.26
CA GLU A 92 -37.95 -17.15 -14.91
C GLU A 92 -36.77 -16.93 -13.96
N VAL A 93 -35.82 -17.87 -13.92
CA VAL A 93 -34.61 -17.77 -13.10
C VAL A 93 -33.77 -16.55 -13.50
N LEU A 94 -33.54 -16.33 -14.80
CA LEU A 94 -32.69 -15.23 -15.26
C LEU A 94 -33.34 -13.85 -15.01
N GLN A 95 -34.67 -13.73 -15.10
CA GLN A 95 -35.37 -12.49 -14.77
C GLN A 95 -35.31 -12.17 -13.27
N GLU A 96 -35.50 -13.17 -12.40
CA GLU A 96 -35.36 -12.96 -10.96
C GLU A 96 -33.90 -12.65 -10.60
N LEU A 97 -32.92 -13.32 -11.24
CA LEU A 97 -31.49 -13.09 -11.03
C LEU A 97 -31.09 -11.65 -11.29
N ILE A 98 -31.47 -11.08 -12.43
CA ILE A 98 -31.16 -9.68 -12.74
C ILE A 98 -32.07 -8.69 -12.00
N THR A 99 -33.15 -9.15 -11.38
CA THR A 99 -33.92 -8.29 -10.47
C THR A 99 -33.21 -8.18 -9.12
N GLU A 100 -32.65 -9.29 -8.66
CA GLU A 100 -31.89 -9.39 -7.41
C GLU A 100 -30.47 -8.80 -7.55
N PHE A 101 -29.82 -8.96 -8.70
CA PHE A 101 -28.49 -8.45 -9.04
C PHE A 101 -28.52 -7.52 -10.27
N PRO A 102 -29.18 -6.35 -10.18
CA PRO A 102 -29.56 -5.59 -11.36
C PRO A 102 -28.40 -4.94 -12.11
N PRO A 103 -28.27 -5.11 -13.44
CA PRO A 103 -27.53 -4.19 -14.31
C PRO A 103 -27.90 -2.72 -14.03
N ALA A 104 -26.97 -1.79 -14.25
CA ALA A 104 -27.19 -0.37 -13.97
C ALA A 104 -28.48 0.19 -14.60
N PRO A 105 -28.84 -0.11 -15.87
CA PRO A 105 -30.10 0.35 -16.45
C PRO A 105 -31.35 -0.18 -15.71
N ILE A 106 -31.32 -1.41 -15.21
CA ILE A 106 -32.43 -1.99 -14.44
C ILE A 106 -32.50 -1.35 -13.06
N TYR A 107 -31.36 -1.18 -12.40
CA TYR A 107 -31.28 -0.56 -11.08
C TYR A 107 -31.77 0.89 -11.09
N ASP A 108 -31.39 1.65 -12.13
CA ASP A 108 -31.78 3.05 -12.32
C ASP A 108 -33.25 3.20 -12.81
N GLY A 109 -33.98 2.09 -13.04
CA GLY A 109 -35.36 2.10 -13.54
C GLY A 109 -35.48 2.53 -15.02
N LEU A 110 -34.41 2.38 -15.80
CA LEU A 110 -34.34 2.75 -17.22
C LEU A 110 -34.64 1.58 -18.16
N ALA A 111 -34.68 0.34 -17.67
CA ALA A 111 -35.00 -0.85 -18.46
C ALA A 111 -35.72 -1.90 -17.60
N GLU A 112 -36.66 -2.62 -18.21
CA GLU A 112 -37.32 -3.78 -17.61
C GLU A 112 -36.45 -5.04 -17.75
N PRO A 113 -36.39 -5.93 -16.72
CA PRO A 113 -35.59 -7.16 -16.75
C PRO A 113 -35.75 -8.00 -18.03
N LYS A 114 -37.01 -8.23 -18.44
CA LYS A 114 -37.35 -9.06 -19.60
C LYS A 114 -36.84 -8.47 -20.92
N ASP A 115 -36.91 -7.16 -21.06
CA ASP A 115 -36.49 -6.46 -22.28
C ASP A 115 -34.97 -6.31 -22.32
N TRP A 116 -34.35 -6.07 -21.16
CA TRP A 116 -32.90 -6.05 -21.03
C TRP A 116 -32.27 -7.38 -21.47
N LEU A 117 -32.80 -8.53 -21.03
CA LEU A 117 -32.28 -9.86 -21.41
C LEU A 117 -32.25 -10.11 -22.93
N LYS A 118 -33.13 -9.46 -23.68
CA LYS A 118 -33.23 -9.60 -25.15
C LYS A 118 -32.38 -8.58 -25.91
N SER A 119 -31.71 -7.69 -25.20
CA SER A 119 -30.91 -6.62 -25.79
C SER A 119 -29.41 -6.92 -25.72
N LEU A 120 -28.60 -6.00 -26.25
CA LEU A 120 -27.15 -6.06 -26.23
C LEU A 120 -26.63 -4.98 -25.29
N SER A 121 -25.57 -5.28 -24.53
CA SER A 121 -24.83 -4.28 -23.76
C SER A 121 -23.42 -4.08 -24.31
N PRO A 122 -22.89 -2.85 -24.28
CA PRO A 122 -21.50 -2.59 -24.64
C PRO A 122 -20.57 -3.21 -23.60
N VAL A 123 -19.49 -3.87 -24.05
CA VAL A 123 -18.47 -4.51 -23.20
C VAL A 123 -17.05 -3.96 -23.49
N GLY A 124 -16.97 -2.87 -24.25
CA GLY A 124 -15.77 -2.13 -24.61
C GLY A 124 -16.10 -1.10 -25.70
N ASP A 125 -15.08 -0.38 -26.18
CA ASP A 125 -15.28 0.78 -27.07
C ASP A 125 -15.94 0.43 -28.43
N ASP A 126 -15.77 -0.81 -28.93
CA ASP A 126 -16.31 -1.25 -30.22
C ASP A 126 -16.96 -2.66 -30.18
N SER A 127 -17.36 -3.15 -29.01
CA SER A 127 -17.97 -4.49 -28.91
C SER A 127 -19.18 -4.56 -27.99
N SER A 128 -20.19 -5.32 -28.41
CA SER A 128 -21.39 -5.61 -27.62
C SER A 128 -21.52 -7.12 -27.39
N LYS A 129 -22.00 -7.51 -26.21
CA LYS A 129 -22.37 -8.90 -25.92
C LYS A 129 -23.90 -9.00 -25.72
N PRO A 130 -24.52 -10.14 -26.10
CA PRO A 130 -25.89 -10.44 -25.70
C PRO A 130 -26.05 -10.40 -24.19
N ASN A 131 -27.12 -9.76 -23.71
CA ASN A 131 -27.38 -9.68 -22.28
C ASN A 131 -27.78 -11.04 -21.69
N LEU A 132 -28.38 -11.91 -22.49
CA LEU A 132 -28.66 -13.29 -22.12
C LEU A 132 -27.38 -14.06 -21.77
N GLU A 133 -26.31 -13.89 -22.56
CA GLU A 133 -24.98 -14.43 -22.27
C GLU A 133 -24.43 -13.92 -20.93
N LEU A 134 -24.55 -12.60 -20.67
CA LEU A 134 -24.09 -11.99 -19.42
C LEU A 134 -24.87 -12.52 -18.21
N ALA A 135 -26.18 -12.73 -18.35
CA ALA A 135 -27.04 -13.25 -17.30
C ALA A 135 -26.72 -14.73 -16.98
N ILE A 136 -26.42 -15.56 -18.00
CA ILE A 136 -26.01 -16.96 -17.80
C ILE A 136 -24.63 -17.03 -17.13
N GLU A 137 -23.68 -16.20 -17.55
CA GLU A 137 -22.38 -16.09 -16.88
C GLU A 137 -22.57 -15.69 -15.40
N GLN A 138 -23.42 -14.70 -15.13
CA GLN A 138 -23.73 -14.24 -13.78
C GLN A 138 -24.37 -15.34 -12.93
N LEU A 139 -25.31 -16.12 -13.48
CA LEU A 139 -25.92 -17.28 -12.81
C LEU A 139 -24.84 -18.27 -12.37
N ILE A 140 -23.90 -18.60 -13.27
CA ILE A 140 -22.81 -19.53 -12.96
C ILE A 140 -21.95 -18.98 -11.82
N LEU A 141 -21.53 -17.73 -11.90
CA LEU A 141 -20.61 -17.14 -10.93
C LEU A 141 -21.26 -16.94 -9.55
N VAL A 142 -22.50 -16.46 -9.50
CA VAL A 142 -23.24 -16.31 -8.23
C VAL A 142 -23.37 -17.66 -7.53
N ARG A 143 -23.69 -18.73 -8.28
CA ARG A 143 -23.77 -20.07 -7.69
C ARG A 143 -22.41 -20.55 -7.16
N LEU A 144 -21.36 -20.43 -7.96
CA LEU A 144 -20.00 -20.83 -7.57
C LEU A 144 -19.48 -20.05 -6.35
N PHE A 145 -19.84 -18.77 -6.24
CA PHE A 145 -19.49 -17.95 -5.08
C PHE A 145 -20.17 -18.44 -3.80
N ASN A 146 -21.44 -18.85 -3.87
CA ASN A 146 -22.16 -19.40 -2.72
C ASN A 146 -21.68 -20.81 -2.33
N GLU A 147 -21.15 -21.57 -3.29
CA GLU A 147 -20.54 -22.89 -3.04
C GLU A 147 -19.14 -22.82 -2.39
N ASN A 148 -18.45 -21.68 -2.49
CA ASN A 148 -17.09 -21.50 -1.99
C ASN A 148 -17.08 -21.12 -0.50
N PRO A 149 -16.55 -21.96 0.42
CA PRO A 149 -16.61 -21.65 1.84
C PRO A 149 -15.81 -20.40 2.25
N ALA A 150 -14.74 -20.06 1.54
CA ALA A 150 -13.96 -18.86 1.79
C ALA A 150 -14.74 -17.57 1.47
N PHE A 151 -15.82 -17.67 0.70
CA PHE A 151 -16.66 -16.54 0.31
C PHE A 151 -17.81 -16.31 1.31
N TRP A 152 -18.10 -17.26 2.20
CA TRP A 152 -19.25 -17.17 3.11
C TRP A 152 -19.29 -15.93 4.02
N PRO A 153 -18.17 -15.40 4.56
CA PRO A 153 -18.20 -14.14 5.31
C PRO A 153 -18.74 -12.95 4.49
N TYR A 154 -18.69 -13.04 3.17
CA TYR A 154 -19.08 -12.02 2.20
C TYR A 154 -20.42 -12.31 1.52
N ARG A 155 -21.09 -13.41 1.91
CA ARG A 155 -22.28 -13.93 1.23
C ARG A 155 -23.43 -12.94 1.15
N SER A 156 -23.55 -12.02 2.12
CA SER A 156 -24.54 -10.95 2.08
C SER A 156 -24.47 -10.09 0.82
N LEU A 157 -23.36 -10.08 0.09
CA LEU A 157 -23.23 -9.35 -1.17
C LEU A 157 -23.82 -10.15 -2.35
N PHE A 158 -23.81 -11.47 -2.32
CA PHE A 158 -24.13 -12.33 -3.47
C PHE A 158 -25.01 -13.53 -3.13
N ASP A 159 -25.82 -13.45 -2.09
CA ASP A 159 -26.60 -14.59 -1.60
C ASP A 159 -27.62 -15.07 -2.64
N ASP A 160 -27.51 -16.33 -3.07
CA ASP A 160 -28.49 -16.97 -3.97
C ASP A 160 -29.66 -17.62 -3.22
N GLY A 161 -29.66 -17.54 -1.89
CA GLY A 161 -30.66 -18.14 -1.03
C GLY A 161 -30.43 -19.58 -0.65
N VAL A 162 -29.34 -20.22 -1.05
CA VAL A 162 -29.07 -21.64 -0.75
C VAL A 162 -28.07 -21.74 0.39
N SER A 163 -28.50 -22.20 1.56
CA SER A 163 -27.64 -22.34 2.74
C SER A 163 -26.51 -23.35 2.51
N PRO A 164 -25.45 -23.33 3.33
CA PRO A 164 -24.41 -24.37 3.30
C PRO A 164 -24.95 -25.80 3.50
N ALA A 165 -26.10 -25.93 4.16
CA ALA A 165 -26.80 -27.21 4.36
C ALA A 165 -27.70 -27.60 3.16
N GLY A 166 -27.74 -26.80 2.10
CA GLY A 166 -28.57 -27.02 0.90
C GLY A 166 -30.03 -26.62 1.05
N THR A 167 -30.40 -25.93 2.14
CA THR A 167 -31.77 -25.45 2.35
C THR A 167 -31.99 -24.09 1.68
N THR A 168 -33.18 -23.87 1.10
CA THR A 168 -33.53 -22.60 0.48
C THR A 168 -34.10 -21.63 1.52
N LEU A 169 -33.63 -20.38 1.51
CA LEU A 169 -34.11 -19.30 2.36
C LEU A 169 -35.41 -18.73 1.78
N PRO A 170 -36.42 -18.40 2.61
CA PRO A 170 -37.62 -17.71 2.16
C PRO A 170 -37.28 -16.41 1.41
N ASP A 171 -38.12 -16.05 0.44
CA ASP A 171 -38.02 -14.82 -0.36
C ASP A 171 -36.75 -14.65 -1.22
N SER A 172 -35.86 -15.65 -1.23
CA SER A 172 -34.69 -15.69 -2.10
C SER A 172 -35.03 -16.14 -3.53
N ILE A 173 -34.12 -15.88 -4.48
CA ILE A 173 -34.25 -16.39 -5.85
C ILE A 173 -34.44 -17.90 -5.89
N SER A 174 -33.74 -18.65 -5.02
CA SER A 174 -33.83 -20.10 -4.96
C SER A 174 -35.14 -20.64 -4.37
N ALA A 175 -35.88 -19.82 -3.61
CA ALA A 175 -37.22 -20.16 -3.14
C ALA A 175 -38.31 -19.75 -4.13
N LYS A 176 -38.10 -18.65 -4.87
CA LYS A 176 -39.07 -18.09 -5.83
C LYS A 176 -39.08 -18.80 -7.18
N THR A 177 -37.96 -19.42 -7.57
CA THR A 177 -37.74 -19.96 -8.92
C THR A 177 -37.12 -21.36 -8.88
N PRO A 178 -37.15 -22.15 -9.95
CA PRO A 178 -36.46 -23.46 -10.03
C PRO A 178 -34.93 -23.33 -10.18
N TYR A 179 -34.30 -22.39 -9.46
CA TYR A 179 -32.89 -22.00 -9.56
C TYR A 179 -31.91 -23.17 -9.56
N LEU A 180 -32.00 -24.06 -8.56
CA LEU A 180 -31.10 -25.21 -8.43
C LEU A 180 -31.26 -26.23 -9.57
N GLN A 181 -32.50 -26.42 -10.05
CA GLN A 181 -32.77 -27.34 -11.16
C GLN A 181 -32.21 -26.77 -12.48
N VAL A 182 -32.39 -25.48 -12.71
CA VAL A 182 -31.82 -24.78 -13.87
C VAL A 182 -30.29 -24.83 -13.83
N PHE A 183 -29.66 -24.56 -12.68
CA PHE A 183 -28.21 -24.64 -12.57
C PHE A 183 -27.69 -26.06 -12.80
N ALA A 184 -28.31 -27.09 -12.19
CA ALA A 184 -27.90 -28.49 -12.36
C ALA A 184 -27.98 -28.93 -13.83
N ARG A 185 -29.04 -28.54 -14.54
CA ARG A 185 -29.22 -28.87 -15.96
C ARG A 185 -28.22 -28.14 -16.86
N LEU A 186 -27.89 -26.88 -16.54
CA LEU A 186 -26.83 -26.15 -17.23
C LEU A 186 -25.46 -26.80 -16.99
N GLU A 187 -25.17 -27.22 -15.76
CA GLU A 187 -23.96 -27.94 -15.41
C GLU A 187 -23.85 -29.26 -16.20
N ASP A 188 -24.94 -30.04 -16.30
CA ASP A 188 -24.96 -31.28 -17.08
C ASP A 188 -24.77 -31.04 -18.58
N ALA A 189 -25.34 -29.96 -19.13
CA ALA A 189 -25.10 -29.58 -20.52
C ALA A 189 -23.62 -29.25 -20.78
N LEU A 190 -22.97 -28.50 -19.86
CA LEU A 190 -21.55 -28.14 -19.96
C LEU A 190 -20.63 -29.37 -19.83
N LYS A 191 -21.01 -30.39 -19.06
CA LYS A 191 -20.26 -31.67 -18.97
C LYS A 191 -20.19 -32.43 -20.29
N THR A 192 -21.12 -32.21 -21.22
CA THR A 192 -21.12 -32.88 -22.54
C THR A 192 -20.13 -32.28 -23.53
N LEU A 193 -19.55 -31.12 -23.21
CA LEU A 193 -18.60 -30.42 -24.04
C LEU A 193 -17.15 -30.80 -23.68
N PRO A 194 -16.17 -30.57 -24.57
CA PRO A 194 -14.77 -30.82 -24.25
C PRO A 194 -14.34 -30.01 -23.02
N GLY A 195 -13.55 -30.64 -22.15
CA GLY A 195 -13.06 -30.03 -20.92
C GLY A 195 -11.77 -29.21 -21.11
N LEU A 196 -11.43 -28.46 -20.08
CA LEU A 196 -10.19 -27.69 -19.96
C LEU A 196 -9.13 -28.50 -19.20
N SER A 197 -7.86 -28.23 -19.48
CA SER A 197 -6.73 -28.76 -18.73
C SER A 197 -5.66 -27.70 -18.50
N TYR A 198 -4.89 -27.86 -17.43
CA TYR A 198 -3.71 -27.06 -17.13
C TYR A 198 -2.55 -27.98 -16.76
N GLY A 199 -1.32 -27.60 -17.10
CA GLY A 199 -0.10 -28.31 -16.65
C GLY A 199 -0.02 -29.80 -17.00
N GLY A 200 -0.69 -30.28 -18.05
CA GLY A 200 -0.75 -31.71 -18.40
C GLY A 200 -1.67 -32.55 -17.50
N GLY A 201 -2.49 -31.92 -16.66
CA GLY A 201 -3.45 -32.58 -15.78
C GLY A 201 -4.69 -33.14 -16.49
N LYS A 202 -5.54 -33.82 -15.71
CA LYS A 202 -6.82 -34.38 -16.16
C LYS A 202 -7.71 -33.27 -16.76
N SER A 203 -8.38 -33.56 -17.87
CA SER A 203 -9.38 -32.67 -18.45
C SER A 203 -10.64 -32.64 -17.57
N LEU A 204 -11.09 -31.44 -17.21
CA LEU A 204 -12.29 -31.18 -16.39
C LEU A 204 -13.30 -30.37 -17.21
N ASP A 205 -14.60 -30.61 -17.02
CA ASP A 205 -15.62 -29.71 -17.55
C ASP A 205 -15.50 -28.31 -16.93
N LEU A 206 -16.10 -27.31 -17.58
CA LEU A 206 -15.96 -25.91 -17.21
C LEU A 206 -16.31 -25.64 -15.74
N ILE A 207 -17.40 -26.22 -15.24
CA ILE A 207 -17.86 -25.96 -13.86
C ILE A 207 -16.90 -26.60 -12.85
N ASN A 208 -16.51 -27.86 -13.07
CA ASN A 208 -15.53 -28.51 -12.18
C ASN A 208 -14.16 -27.85 -12.23
N PHE A 209 -13.75 -27.33 -13.39
CA PHE A 209 -12.52 -26.55 -13.53
C PHE A 209 -12.56 -25.30 -12.65
N LEU A 210 -13.65 -24.53 -12.69
CA LEU A 210 -13.81 -23.31 -11.89
C LEU A 210 -13.93 -23.58 -10.38
N ARG A 211 -14.39 -24.78 -9.96
CA ARG A 211 -14.44 -25.19 -8.55
C ARG A 211 -13.09 -25.54 -7.94
N GLU A 212 -12.05 -25.80 -8.75
CA GLU A 212 -10.75 -26.28 -8.25
C GLU A 212 -10.14 -25.39 -7.16
N PRO A 213 -10.03 -24.05 -7.29
CA PRO A 213 -9.40 -23.23 -6.25
C PRO A 213 -10.05 -23.44 -4.88
N SER A 214 -11.39 -23.44 -4.84
CA SER A 214 -12.15 -23.66 -3.60
C SER A 214 -11.97 -25.08 -3.04
N ARG A 215 -11.72 -26.09 -3.87
CA ARG A 215 -11.46 -27.47 -3.40
C ARG A 215 -10.09 -27.62 -2.76
N HIS A 216 -9.08 -26.94 -3.32
CA HIS A 216 -7.71 -26.99 -2.79
C HIS A 216 -7.54 -26.13 -1.53
N ALA A 217 -8.18 -24.97 -1.48
CA ALA A 217 -8.09 -24.03 -0.37
C ALA A 217 -9.47 -23.51 0.06
N PRO A 218 -10.30 -24.33 0.72
CA PRO A 218 -11.69 -23.97 1.03
C PRO A 218 -11.83 -22.84 2.04
N ALA A 219 -10.80 -22.55 2.85
CA ALA A 219 -10.88 -21.63 3.97
C ALA A 219 -10.08 -20.33 3.80
N SER A 220 -9.39 -20.13 2.66
CA SER A 220 -8.47 -19.00 2.49
C SER A 220 -8.51 -18.45 1.07
N LEU A 221 -8.93 -17.18 0.93
CA LEU A 221 -8.91 -16.48 -0.36
C LEU A 221 -7.48 -16.29 -0.87
N LYS A 222 -6.53 -16.03 0.04
CA LYS A 222 -5.11 -15.90 -0.30
C LYS A 222 -4.55 -17.17 -0.92
N ASP A 223 -4.81 -18.32 -0.30
CA ASP A 223 -4.31 -19.61 -0.77
C ASP A 223 -4.98 -19.99 -2.11
N GLN A 224 -6.24 -19.60 -2.32
CA GLN A 224 -6.91 -19.71 -3.62
C GLN A 224 -6.21 -18.89 -4.70
N LEU A 225 -5.82 -17.64 -4.43
CA LEU A 225 -5.05 -16.81 -5.37
C LEU A 225 -3.70 -17.46 -5.70
N GLU A 226 -2.95 -17.91 -4.69
CA GLU A 226 -1.66 -18.59 -4.88
C GLU A 226 -1.80 -19.84 -5.74
N TRP A 227 -2.85 -20.64 -5.49
CA TRP A 227 -3.16 -21.82 -6.28
C TRP A 227 -3.51 -21.45 -7.73
N ILE A 228 -4.33 -20.42 -7.96
CA ILE A 228 -4.69 -19.95 -9.30
C ILE A 228 -3.45 -19.49 -10.06
N ILE A 229 -2.56 -18.71 -9.44
CA ILE A 229 -1.32 -18.25 -10.07
C ILE A 229 -0.47 -19.44 -10.50
N LYS A 230 -0.28 -20.41 -9.61
CA LYS A 230 0.55 -21.59 -9.86
C LYS A 230 0.00 -22.47 -10.98
N ASN A 231 -1.31 -22.66 -11.05
CA ASN A 231 -1.93 -23.64 -11.94
C ASN A 231 -2.52 -23.03 -13.22
N TRP A 232 -3.07 -21.82 -13.15
CA TRP A 232 -3.71 -21.14 -14.29
C TRP A 232 -2.87 -19.99 -14.84
N GLY A 233 -1.68 -19.70 -14.29
CA GLY A 233 -0.87 -18.55 -14.68
C GLY A 233 -0.57 -18.43 -16.18
N THR A 234 -0.45 -19.54 -16.90
CA THR A 234 -0.27 -19.53 -18.37
C THR A 234 -1.55 -19.15 -19.11
N LEU A 235 -2.72 -19.61 -18.64
CA LEU A 235 -4.03 -19.27 -19.21
C LEU A 235 -4.38 -17.80 -18.95
N LEU A 236 -3.98 -17.27 -17.80
CA LEU A 236 -4.30 -15.91 -17.38
C LEU A 236 -3.37 -14.84 -17.97
N GLY A 237 -2.23 -15.23 -18.55
CA GLY A 237 -1.26 -14.28 -19.11
C GLY A 237 -0.83 -13.23 -18.07
N ASP A 238 -0.93 -11.95 -18.42
CA ASP A 238 -0.52 -10.84 -17.55
C ASP A 238 -1.47 -10.61 -16.37
N PHE A 239 -2.68 -11.16 -16.39
CA PHE A 239 -3.63 -11.04 -15.28
C PHE A 239 -3.11 -11.67 -13.97
N LYS A 240 -2.13 -12.58 -14.06
CA LYS A 240 -1.42 -13.10 -12.87
C LYS A 240 -0.79 -12.00 -12.00
N LEU A 241 -0.39 -10.87 -12.59
CA LEU A 241 0.17 -9.73 -11.85
C LEU A 241 -0.88 -9.09 -10.94
N SER A 242 -2.13 -9.00 -11.40
CA SER A 242 -3.26 -8.52 -10.59
C SER A 242 -3.55 -9.46 -9.41
N LEU A 243 -3.41 -10.78 -9.61
CA LEU A 243 -3.56 -11.77 -8.53
C LEU A 243 -2.46 -11.59 -7.46
N LEU A 244 -1.21 -11.38 -7.88
CA LEU A 244 -0.09 -11.10 -6.97
C LEU A 244 -0.31 -9.80 -6.18
N ALA A 245 -0.80 -8.74 -6.83
CA ALA A 245 -1.17 -7.50 -6.15
C ALA A 245 -2.29 -7.71 -5.11
N GLY A 246 -3.27 -8.59 -5.39
CA GLY A 246 -4.29 -8.98 -4.41
C GLY A 246 -3.72 -9.69 -3.18
N ILE A 247 -2.73 -10.56 -3.37
CA ILE A 247 -2.00 -11.21 -2.28
C ILE A 247 -1.24 -10.17 -1.44
N ASP A 248 -0.56 -9.22 -2.09
CA ASP A 248 0.16 -8.15 -1.41
C ASP A 248 -0.76 -7.31 -0.52
N MET A 249 -1.97 -7.01 -0.99
CA MET A 249 -2.97 -6.26 -0.24
C MET A 249 -3.48 -7.02 0.99
N ILE A 250 -3.71 -8.35 0.89
CA ILE A 250 -4.04 -9.18 2.06
C ILE A 250 -2.88 -9.19 3.06
N ASN A 251 -1.64 -9.34 2.58
CA ASN A 251 -0.46 -9.35 3.45
C ASN A 251 -0.28 -8.02 4.20
N GLU A 252 -0.58 -6.90 3.53
CA GLU A 252 -0.59 -5.56 4.14
C GLU A 252 -1.60 -5.46 5.30
N GLU A 253 -2.85 -5.88 5.09
CA GLU A 253 -3.92 -5.78 6.09
C GLU A 253 -3.74 -6.73 7.28
N THR A 254 -3.29 -7.95 7.00
CA THR A 254 -3.12 -9.01 8.03
C THR A 254 -1.82 -8.88 8.81
N ARG A 255 -0.96 -7.92 8.46
CA ARG A 255 0.35 -7.78 9.08
C ARG A 255 0.21 -7.50 10.58
N PRO A 256 0.88 -8.29 11.46
CA PRO A 256 0.83 -8.05 12.89
C PRO A 256 1.42 -6.67 13.22
N HIS A 257 0.61 -5.83 13.86
CA HIS A 257 1.07 -4.55 14.39
C HIS A 257 1.59 -4.78 15.81
N PHE A 258 2.91 -4.78 15.97
CA PHE A 258 3.51 -4.84 17.30
C PHE A 258 3.63 -3.41 17.87
N PRO A 259 3.36 -3.20 19.18
CA PRO A 259 3.71 -1.95 19.84
C PRO A 259 5.23 -1.67 19.68
N PRO A 260 5.68 -0.41 19.83
CA PRO A 260 7.10 -0.06 19.68
C PRO A 260 7.97 -0.94 20.58
N GLY A 261 8.82 -1.75 19.96
CA GLY A 261 9.70 -2.74 20.59
C GLY A 261 10.29 -3.70 19.55
N PRO A 262 11.39 -4.40 19.85
CA PRO A 262 11.99 -5.35 18.92
C PRO A 262 11.07 -6.57 18.76
N GLY A 263 10.28 -6.57 17.69
CA GLY A 263 9.55 -7.76 17.25
C GLY A 263 10.51 -8.84 16.72
N LEU A 264 9.95 -9.98 16.30
CA LEU A 264 10.71 -11.03 15.62
C LEU A 264 11.26 -10.48 14.29
N ALA A 265 12.53 -10.07 14.29
CA ALA A 265 13.25 -9.71 13.09
C ALA A 265 13.68 -11.00 12.37
N VAL A 266 12.89 -11.43 11.39
CA VAL A 266 13.32 -12.48 10.46
C VAL A 266 14.27 -11.83 9.44
N PRO A 267 15.53 -12.28 9.33
CA PRO A 267 16.45 -11.77 8.32
C PRO A 267 15.84 -12.01 6.93
N TYR A 268 15.74 -10.95 6.14
CA TYR A 268 15.21 -11.07 4.79
C TYR A 268 16.24 -11.82 3.93
N GLN A 269 15.81 -12.85 3.20
CA GLN A 269 16.66 -13.55 2.24
C GLN A 269 16.55 -12.84 0.89
N TYR A 270 17.58 -12.06 0.56
CA TYR A 270 17.66 -11.37 -0.72
C TYR A 270 18.11 -12.36 -1.80
N ARG A 271 17.35 -12.46 -2.89
CA ARG A 271 17.67 -13.32 -4.05
C ARG A 271 18.69 -12.67 -5.00
N SER A 272 18.85 -11.35 -4.95
CA SER A 272 19.71 -10.56 -5.83
C SER A 272 21.06 -10.22 -5.19
N SER A 273 21.78 -11.22 -4.70
CA SER A 273 23.10 -11.03 -4.07
C SER A 273 24.28 -11.09 -5.04
N PHE A 274 24.07 -10.95 -6.35
CA PHE A 274 25.12 -11.40 -7.26
C PHE A 274 26.32 -10.44 -7.37
N HIS A 275 26.18 -9.11 -7.25
CA HIS A 275 27.32 -8.18 -7.44
C HIS A 275 27.15 -6.87 -6.64
N GLU A 276 27.31 -6.89 -5.31
CA GLU A 276 27.55 -5.65 -4.56
C GLU A 276 28.99 -5.19 -4.81
N TYR A 277 29.15 -3.96 -5.30
CA TYR A 277 30.45 -3.39 -5.65
C TYR A 277 31.10 -2.76 -4.41
N GLU A 278 32.14 -3.37 -3.89
CA GLU A 278 32.93 -2.84 -2.78
C GLU A 278 34.00 -1.85 -3.28
N LYS A 279 33.96 -0.61 -2.77
CA LYS A 279 34.96 0.44 -3.07
C LYS A 279 35.41 1.15 -1.81
N PHE A 280 35.91 0.39 -0.84
CA PHE A 280 36.46 0.96 0.37
C PHE A 280 37.72 1.78 0.07
N SER A 281 37.78 3.01 0.59
CA SER A 281 39.04 3.76 0.67
C SER A 281 39.91 3.16 1.78
N PRO A 282 41.24 3.20 1.66
CA PRO A 282 42.10 2.84 2.77
C PRO A 282 41.88 3.78 3.96
N ASP A 283 41.84 3.22 5.16
CA ASP A 283 41.72 4.00 6.39
C ASP A 283 42.97 4.88 6.61
N LYS A 284 42.74 6.09 7.13
CA LYS A 284 43.83 6.92 7.65
C LYS A 284 44.21 6.45 9.05
N ASN A 285 45.48 6.61 9.43
CA ASN A 285 46.02 6.14 10.73
C ASN A 285 45.21 6.53 11.98
N TRP A 286 44.47 7.65 11.93
CA TRP A 286 43.64 8.10 13.06
C TRP A 286 42.28 7.39 13.14
N MET A 287 41.76 6.83 12.04
CA MET A 287 40.42 6.24 12.00
C MET A 287 40.31 4.99 12.91
N PRO A 288 41.26 4.03 12.90
CA PRO A 288 41.20 2.87 13.78
C PRO A 288 41.45 3.18 15.27
N SER A 289 42.01 4.35 15.58
CA SER A 289 42.31 4.79 16.95
C SER A 289 41.31 5.80 17.50
N LEU A 290 40.17 5.98 16.83
CA LEU A 290 39.10 6.87 17.25
C LEU A 290 38.40 6.34 18.52
N VAL A 291 38.43 7.14 19.58
CA VAL A 291 37.62 6.99 20.79
C VAL A 291 36.60 8.12 20.81
N LEU A 292 35.39 7.79 20.38
CA LEU A 292 34.29 8.73 20.16
C LEU A 292 33.38 8.80 21.40
N ILE A 293 33.08 10.02 21.87
CA ILE A 293 31.99 10.25 22.83
C ILE A 293 30.80 10.90 22.13
N ALA A 294 29.60 10.35 22.35
CA ALA A 294 28.34 10.90 21.85
C ALA A 294 27.64 11.73 22.93
N LYS A 295 27.18 12.93 22.55
CA LYS A 295 26.49 13.87 23.44
C LYS A 295 25.27 14.44 22.74
N ASN A 296 24.10 14.37 23.36
CA ASN A 296 22.97 15.20 22.96
C ASN A 296 23.29 16.66 23.32
N ALA A 297 23.36 17.54 22.33
CA ALA A 297 23.90 18.89 22.51
C ALA A 297 23.14 19.67 23.60
N LEU A 298 21.81 19.76 23.52
CA LEU A 298 21.00 20.52 24.48
C LEU A 298 21.11 19.95 25.90
N VAL A 299 21.06 18.62 26.04
CA VAL A 299 21.19 17.96 27.35
C VAL A 299 22.58 18.19 27.93
N TRP A 300 23.61 18.09 27.10
CA TRP A 300 24.99 18.23 27.54
C TRP A 300 25.33 19.68 27.93
N LEU A 301 24.90 20.67 27.16
CA LEU A 301 25.07 22.09 27.51
C LEU A 301 24.37 22.43 28.84
N HIS A 302 23.17 21.88 29.08
CA HIS A 302 22.51 22.00 30.38
C HIS A 302 23.31 21.33 31.52
N GLN A 303 23.85 20.13 31.29
CA GLN A 303 24.71 19.44 32.27
C GLN A 303 25.98 20.25 32.58
N LEU A 304 26.65 20.78 31.57
CA LEU A 304 27.81 21.65 31.73
C LEU A 304 27.45 22.91 32.52
N SER A 305 26.30 23.52 32.23
CA SER A 305 25.85 24.70 32.96
C SER A 305 25.77 24.46 34.46
N ARG A 306 25.27 23.27 34.85
CA ARG A 306 25.21 22.84 36.25
C ARG A 306 26.58 22.54 36.83
N THR A 307 27.43 21.83 36.09
CA THR A 307 28.78 21.45 36.54
C THR A 307 29.66 22.68 36.78
N TYR A 308 29.63 23.65 35.88
CA TYR A 308 30.49 24.84 35.92
C TYR A 308 29.80 26.05 36.57
N SER A 309 28.57 25.88 37.07
CA SER A 309 27.79 26.93 37.76
C SER A 309 27.69 28.25 36.97
N ARG A 310 27.57 28.15 35.64
CA ARG A 310 27.38 29.29 34.73
C ARG A 310 26.45 28.87 33.60
N GLU A 311 25.74 29.81 32.98
CA GLU A 311 24.91 29.49 31.82
C GLU A 311 25.78 29.12 30.61
N ILE A 312 25.52 27.95 30.03
CA ILE A 312 26.16 27.42 28.81
C ILE A 312 25.02 26.96 27.91
N SER A 313 24.67 27.79 26.93
CA SER A 313 23.57 27.55 25.98
C SER A 313 24.05 27.41 24.54
N ARG A 314 25.29 27.81 24.23
CA ARG A 314 25.88 27.76 22.89
C ARG A 314 27.12 26.88 22.81
N LEU A 315 27.46 26.42 21.60
CA LEU A 315 28.62 25.56 21.36
C LEU A 315 29.96 26.23 21.71
N ASP A 316 30.09 27.53 21.44
CA ASP A 316 31.29 28.33 21.73
C ASP A 316 31.47 28.67 23.22
N GLN A 317 30.52 28.27 24.07
CA GLN A 317 30.59 28.47 25.52
C GLN A 317 31.06 27.23 26.28
N ILE A 318 31.29 26.12 25.57
CA ILE A 318 31.83 24.88 26.15
C ILE A 318 33.18 25.21 26.81
N PRO A 319 33.36 24.92 28.11
CA PRO A 319 34.60 25.26 28.82
C PRO A 319 35.81 24.52 28.23
N GLU A 320 36.93 25.21 28.14
CA GLU A 320 38.20 24.64 27.68
C GLU A 320 38.65 23.50 28.59
N GLU A 321 38.41 23.63 29.90
CA GLU A 321 38.69 22.61 30.91
C GLU A 321 37.96 21.30 30.62
N GLU A 322 36.74 21.35 30.09
CA GLU A 322 35.99 20.15 29.70
C GLU A 322 36.66 19.43 28.53
N LEU A 323 37.19 20.18 27.56
CA LEU A 323 37.90 19.61 26.40
C LEU A 323 39.23 18.98 26.83
N ILE A 324 39.95 19.62 27.76
CA ILE A 324 41.17 19.06 28.37
C ILE A 324 40.84 17.73 29.07
N ILE A 325 39.81 17.70 29.91
CA ILE A 325 39.38 16.49 30.62
C ILE A 325 39.04 15.36 29.64
N MET A 326 38.38 15.67 28.52
CA MET A 326 38.10 14.68 27.48
C MET A 326 39.39 14.11 26.87
N ALA A 327 40.31 14.98 26.49
CA ALA A 327 41.58 14.58 25.89
C ALA A 327 42.45 13.76 26.86
N GLU A 328 42.54 14.14 28.14
CA GLU A 328 43.25 13.38 29.18
C GLU A 328 42.68 11.98 29.40
N ARG A 329 41.38 11.79 29.14
CA ARG A 329 40.71 10.49 29.16
C ARG A 329 40.90 9.67 27.88
N GLY A 330 41.68 10.19 26.92
CA GLY A 330 41.93 9.55 25.64
C GLY A 330 40.79 9.69 24.61
N ILE A 331 39.80 10.54 24.88
CA ILE A 331 38.72 10.83 23.92
C ILE A 331 39.29 11.77 22.85
N ASN A 332 39.22 11.35 21.59
CA ASN A 332 39.74 12.11 20.45
C ASN A 332 38.68 12.33 19.35
N GLY A 333 37.41 12.02 19.66
CA GLY A 333 36.25 12.35 18.85
C GLY A 333 35.07 12.80 19.70
N LEU A 334 34.36 13.84 19.25
CA LEU A 334 33.15 14.36 19.89
C LEU A 334 32.00 14.37 18.88
N TRP A 335 31.00 13.52 19.08
CA TRP A 335 29.76 13.49 18.31
C TRP A 335 28.66 14.26 19.02
N LEU A 336 28.19 15.33 18.37
CA LEU A 336 27.10 16.17 18.87
C LEU A 336 25.79 15.82 18.14
N ILE A 337 24.86 15.23 18.88
CA ILE A 337 23.52 14.86 18.39
C ILE A 337 22.61 16.08 18.48
N GLY A 338 21.91 16.37 17.38
CA GLY A 338 20.87 17.39 17.31
C GLY A 338 21.40 18.83 17.19
N ILE A 339 22.52 19.02 16.49
CA ILE A 339 23.11 20.35 16.20
C ILE A 339 22.44 21.09 15.04
N TRP A 340 21.76 20.36 14.17
CA TRP A 340 21.09 20.89 12.99
C TRP A 340 19.79 21.61 13.34
N GLN A 341 19.34 22.49 12.44
CA GLN A 341 18.05 23.15 12.53
C GLN A 341 16.92 22.12 12.42
N ARG A 342 16.10 22.03 13.47
CA ARG A 342 15.03 21.03 13.58
C ARG A 342 13.70 21.56 13.07
N SER A 343 12.82 20.64 12.69
CA SER A 343 11.45 20.91 12.25
C SER A 343 10.60 21.53 13.37
N PRO A 344 10.08 22.77 13.21
CA PRO A 344 9.06 23.32 14.11
C PRO A 344 7.79 22.47 14.17
N ALA A 345 7.38 21.88 13.03
CA ALA A 345 6.24 20.98 12.99
C ALA A 345 6.42 19.74 13.90
N SER A 346 7.63 19.14 13.96
CA SER A 346 7.93 18.03 14.88
C SER A 346 7.67 18.39 16.35
N GLU A 347 8.10 19.59 16.78
CA GLU A 347 7.81 20.09 18.12
C GLU A 347 6.31 20.26 18.36
N LYS A 348 5.62 20.90 17.39
CA LYS A 348 4.18 21.15 17.46
C LYS A 348 3.38 19.85 17.59
N ILE A 349 3.74 18.82 16.82
CA ILE A 349 3.11 17.49 16.90
C ILE A 349 3.23 16.92 18.33
N LYS A 350 4.44 16.91 18.90
CA LYS A 350 4.66 16.35 20.25
C LYS A 350 3.85 17.09 21.31
N LYS A 351 3.76 18.42 21.21
CA LYS A 351 2.95 19.25 22.10
C LYS A 351 1.45 18.93 21.96
N LEU A 352 0.95 18.80 20.74
CA LEU A 352 -0.44 18.40 20.47
C LEU A 352 -0.76 16.99 20.98
N CYS A 353 0.22 16.08 21.00
CA CYS A 353 0.09 14.73 21.55
C CYS A 353 0.32 14.66 23.07
N GLY A 354 0.37 15.80 23.78
CA GLY A 354 0.38 15.88 25.24
C GLY A 354 1.76 16.04 25.90
N ASN A 355 2.83 16.29 25.13
CA ASN A 355 4.16 16.54 25.67
C ASN A 355 4.57 18.01 25.50
N SER A 356 4.16 18.85 26.45
CA SER A 356 4.32 20.32 26.39
C SER A 356 5.79 20.79 26.45
N GLU A 357 6.67 20.02 27.08
CA GLU A 357 8.10 20.35 27.26
C GLU A 357 9.01 19.71 26.20
N ALA A 358 8.45 18.91 25.28
CA ALA A 358 9.25 18.25 24.26
C ALA A 358 9.78 19.22 23.21
N ALA A 359 11.08 19.17 22.98
CA ALA A 359 11.72 19.74 21.80
C ALA A 359 11.45 18.89 20.55
N ALA A 360 11.62 19.50 19.37
CA ALA A 360 11.62 18.81 18.08
C ALA A 360 12.59 17.61 18.07
N SER A 361 12.24 16.56 17.31
CA SER A 361 13.10 15.40 17.12
C SER A 361 14.44 15.82 16.51
N ALA A 362 15.54 15.31 17.04
CA ALA A 362 16.88 15.57 16.50
C ALA A 362 17.08 15.02 15.08
N TYR A 363 16.22 14.09 14.65
CA TYR A 363 16.26 13.45 13.34
C TYR A 363 15.14 13.95 12.39
N SER A 364 14.27 14.88 12.84
CA SER A 364 13.33 15.59 11.97
C SER A 364 13.89 16.98 11.66
N LEU A 365 14.59 17.09 10.53
CA LEU A 365 15.39 18.27 10.17
C LEU A 365 14.62 19.26 9.31
N PHE A 366 14.74 20.55 9.62
CA PHE A 366 14.29 21.61 8.73
C PHE A 366 15.29 21.84 7.59
N ASP A 367 16.57 21.97 7.93
CA ASP A 367 17.70 22.01 7.00
C ASP A 367 19.01 21.68 7.76
N TYR A 368 20.09 21.42 7.03
CA TYR A 368 21.44 21.20 7.58
C TYR A 368 22.18 22.51 7.84
N GLU A 369 21.50 23.42 8.52
CA GLU A 369 22.10 24.62 9.10
C GLU A 369 22.32 24.38 10.59
N ILE A 370 23.39 24.92 11.17
CA ILE A 370 23.60 24.81 12.63
C ILE A 370 22.53 25.63 13.34
N SER A 371 21.86 25.01 14.31
CA SER A 371 20.74 25.62 15.02
C SER A 371 21.13 27.00 15.58
N PRO A 372 20.37 28.06 15.29
CA PRO A 372 20.66 29.40 15.82
C PRO A 372 20.73 29.45 17.36
N GLU A 373 19.94 28.60 18.04
CA GLU A 373 19.95 28.50 19.51
C GLU A 373 21.29 28.01 20.06
N LEU A 374 22.03 27.22 19.28
CA LEU A 374 23.36 26.70 19.60
C LEU A 374 24.48 27.65 19.16
N GLY A 375 24.11 28.74 18.49
CA GLY A 375 25.00 29.80 18.07
C GLY A 375 25.43 29.80 16.62
N GLY A 376 24.84 28.93 15.79
CA GLY A 376 25.09 28.87 14.35
C GLY A 376 26.50 28.41 13.98
N TRP A 377 26.86 28.59 12.72
CA TRP A 377 28.15 28.17 12.17
C TRP A 377 29.35 28.79 12.89
N GLU A 378 29.26 30.07 13.29
CA GLU A 378 30.33 30.75 14.03
C GLU A 378 30.68 30.04 15.34
N ALA A 379 29.65 29.58 16.08
CA ALA A 379 29.87 28.88 17.34
C ALA A 379 30.47 27.48 17.13
N LEU A 380 30.04 26.77 16.08
CA LEU A 380 30.62 25.49 15.69
C LEU A 380 32.09 25.64 15.28
N ASP A 381 32.41 26.66 14.49
CA ASP A 381 33.77 26.89 14.01
C ASP A 381 34.73 27.19 15.18
N ARG A 382 34.31 28.03 16.14
CA ARG A 382 35.06 28.27 17.37
C ARG A 382 35.28 26.98 18.18
N LEU A 383 34.24 26.18 18.37
CA LEU A 383 34.36 24.89 19.06
C LEU A 383 35.32 23.95 18.33
N ARG A 384 35.25 23.90 16.99
CA ARG A 384 36.12 23.06 16.17
C ARG A 384 37.59 23.46 16.34
N GLU A 385 37.89 24.75 16.35
CA GLU A 385 39.24 25.27 16.61
C GLU A 385 39.74 24.85 18.00
N GLN A 386 38.92 25.02 19.04
CA GLN A 386 39.27 24.63 20.41
C GLN A 386 39.50 23.11 20.53
N CYS A 387 38.58 22.29 20.01
CA CYS A 387 38.73 20.83 19.97
C CYS A 387 40.02 20.41 19.23
N GLY A 388 40.35 21.09 18.13
CA GLY A 388 41.54 20.83 17.33
C GLY A 388 42.85 21.01 18.11
N GLN A 389 42.91 21.97 19.04
CA GLN A 389 44.08 22.18 19.91
C GLN A 389 44.37 20.98 20.82
N TYR A 390 43.34 20.20 21.15
CA TYR A 390 43.43 19.00 21.99
C TYR A 390 43.34 17.69 21.20
N GLY A 391 43.42 17.75 19.86
CA GLY A 391 43.36 16.57 19.00
C GLY A 391 41.98 15.91 18.93
N ILE A 392 40.91 16.60 19.35
CA ILE A 392 39.53 16.13 19.31
C ILE A 392 38.91 16.48 17.95
N ARG A 393 38.38 15.48 17.25
CA ARG A 393 37.66 15.66 15.98
C ARG A 393 36.16 15.75 16.21
N LEU A 394 35.50 16.69 15.54
CA LEU A 394 34.04 16.78 15.59
C LEU A 394 33.39 15.75 14.66
N ALA A 395 32.30 15.19 15.15
CA ALA A 395 31.41 14.30 14.42
C ALA A 395 29.97 14.83 14.41
N ALA A 396 29.27 14.62 13.31
CA ALA A 396 27.87 14.99 13.16
C ALA A 396 27.01 13.81 12.67
N ASP A 397 25.73 13.87 12.99
CA ASP A 397 24.71 13.02 12.35
C ASP A 397 24.39 13.51 10.95
N MET A 398 24.07 12.57 10.05
CA MET A 398 23.45 12.85 8.76
C MET A 398 22.23 11.93 8.61
N VAL A 399 21.06 12.51 8.34
CA VAL A 399 19.81 11.80 8.04
C VAL A 399 19.50 11.88 6.54
N PRO A 400 20.06 10.98 5.71
CA PRO A 400 19.86 11.05 4.26
C PRO A 400 18.50 10.54 3.79
N ASN A 401 17.79 9.74 4.61
CA ASN A 401 16.56 9.06 4.17
C ASN A 401 15.33 9.98 4.07
N HIS A 402 15.23 10.97 4.95
CA HIS A 402 14.04 11.81 5.09
C HIS A 402 14.41 13.18 5.66
N THR A 403 13.50 14.14 5.53
CA THR A 403 13.57 15.43 6.22
C THR A 403 12.40 15.57 7.20
N GLY A 404 12.31 16.67 7.94
CA GLY A 404 11.06 17.03 8.63
C GLY A 404 9.93 17.35 7.64
N ILE A 405 8.69 17.22 8.08
CA ILE A 405 7.49 17.46 7.22
C ILE A 405 7.34 18.91 6.76
N ASP A 406 7.99 19.87 7.41
CA ASP A 406 7.95 21.29 7.08
C ASP A 406 9.31 21.85 6.65
N SER A 407 10.23 20.95 6.25
CA SER A 407 11.59 21.28 5.84
C SER A 407 11.65 22.28 4.68
N LEU A 408 12.83 22.88 4.48
CA LEU A 408 13.07 23.76 3.35
C LEU A 408 12.77 23.04 2.01
N TRP A 409 13.09 21.75 1.92
CA TRP A 409 12.82 20.95 0.73
C TRP A 409 11.33 20.70 0.51
N ILE A 410 10.54 20.45 1.56
CA ILE A 410 9.07 20.32 1.39
C ILE A 410 8.44 21.62 0.88
N ARG A 411 8.97 22.77 1.30
CA ARG A 411 8.49 24.09 0.86
C ARG A 411 8.86 24.36 -0.59
N THR A 412 10.12 24.12 -0.95
CA THR A 412 10.71 24.62 -2.21
C THR A 412 10.87 23.57 -3.29
N ARG A 413 10.94 22.28 -2.93
CA ARG A 413 11.23 21.14 -3.81
C ARG A 413 10.39 19.89 -3.45
N PRO A 414 9.05 20.00 -3.38
CA PRO A 414 8.19 18.88 -2.97
C PRO A 414 8.24 17.68 -3.94
N GLU A 415 8.73 17.86 -5.16
CA GLU A 415 8.95 16.80 -6.17
C GLU A 415 10.06 15.81 -5.81
N LEU A 416 10.88 16.11 -4.82
CA LEU A 416 11.91 15.18 -4.36
C LEU A 416 11.37 14.06 -3.46
N PHE A 417 10.12 14.18 -3.01
CA PHE A 417 9.53 13.31 -2.00
C PHE A 417 8.56 12.29 -2.59
N MET A 418 8.53 11.13 -1.94
CA MET A 418 7.59 10.05 -2.24
C MET A 418 6.17 10.55 -2.00
N SER A 419 5.38 10.70 -3.06
CA SER A 419 4.06 11.30 -2.96
C SER A 419 3.05 10.81 -3.99
N LEU A 420 1.77 11.01 -3.68
CA LEU A 420 0.64 10.74 -4.57
C LEU A 420 -0.22 12.00 -4.75
N PRO A 421 -0.85 12.19 -5.92
CA PRO A 421 -1.78 13.29 -6.15
C PRO A 421 -3.18 13.02 -5.55
N TYR A 422 -3.40 11.83 -4.98
CA TYR A 422 -4.63 11.41 -4.33
C TYR A 422 -4.33 10.75 -2.99
N CYS A 423 -5.32 10.71 -2.09
CA CYS A 423 -5.17 10.02 -0.82
C CYS A 423 -5.26 8.50 -1.03
N PRO A 424 -4.22 7.71 -0.67
CA PRO A 424 -4.25 6.26 -0.86
C PRO A 424 -5.20 5.52 0.11
N PHE A 425 -5.68 6.20 1.15
CA PHE A 425 -6.53 5.64 2.21
C PHE A 425 -7.86 6.39 2.29
N PRO A 426 -8.98 5.81 1.82
CA PRO A 426 -10.30 6.44 1.87
C PRO A 426 -10.80 6.80 3.28
N SER A 427 -10.30 6.13 4.31
CA SER A 427 -10.61 6.41 5.72
C SER A 427 -9.88 7.62 6.28
N TYR A 428 -8.80 8.08 5.62
CA TYR A 428 -8.01 9.19 6.12
C TYR A 428 -8.74 10.51 5.96
N SER A 429 -8.57 11.34 6.98
CA SER A 429 -9.07 12.71 7.02
C SER A 429 -7.97 13.63 7.53
N PHE A 430 -8.01 14.88 7.06
CA PHE A 430 -6.95 15.87 7.29
C PHE A 430 -7.57 17.20 7.74
N ASN A 431 -8.39 17.13 8.79
CA ASN A 431 -9.11 18.28 9.36
C ASN A 431 -8.43 18.85 10.61
N GLY A 432 -7.34 18.22 11.05
CA GLY A 432 -6.53 18.65 12.18
C GLY A 432 -5.88 20.03 11.99
N PRO A 433 -5.03 20.44 12.96
CA PRO A 433 -4.35 21.72 12.88
C PRO A 433 -3.36 21.74 11.72
N ASP A 434 -3.27 22.89 11.02
CA ASP A 434 -2.20 23.13 10.06
C ASP A 434 -0.86 23.21 10.79
N LEU A 435 0.08 22.36 10.41
CA LEU A 435 1.41 22.24 11.00
C LEU A 435 2.44 23.13 10.30
N SER A 436 2.10 23.72 9.17
CA SER A 436 3.01 24.63 8.47
C SER A 436 3.25 25.92 9.25
N GLY A 437 4.51 26.30 9.39
CA GLY A 437 4.89 27.66 9.80
C GLY A 437 4.95 28.66 8.64
N ASP A 438 4.74 28.19 7.40
CA ASP A 438 4.79 29.00 6.18
C ASP A 438 3.39 29.30 5.66
N PRO A 439 3.01 30.57 5.44
CA PRO A 439 1.70 30.89 4.91
C PRO A 439 1.51 30.42 3.45
N SER A 440 2.57 30.15 2.69
CA SER A 440 2.47 29.70 1.29
C SER A 440 2.04 28.24 1.13
N ILE A 441 2.26 27.40 2.14
CA ILE A 441 1.92 25.97 2.11
C ILE A 441 1.16 25.53 3.36
N GLY A 442 0.24 24.59 3.22
CA GLY A 442 -0.44 23.95 4.35
C GLY A 442 0.02 22.50 4.52
N ILE A 443 0.15 22.06 5.77
CA ILE A 443 0.60 20.70 6.12
C ILE A 443 -0.36 20.13 7.17
N TRP A 444 -0.95 18.97 6.90
CA TRP A 444 -1.85 18.29 7.84
C TRP A 444 -1.48 16.82 7.97
N LEU A 445 -1.42 16.35 9.22
CA LEU A 445 -1.41 14.92 9.51
C LEU A 445 -2.80 14.33 9.36
N GLU A 446 -2.82 13.01 9.23
CA GLU A 446 -4.02 12.21 9.36
C GLU A 446 -4.62 12.35 10.77
N ASP A 447 -5.94 12.53 10.87
CA ASP A 447 -6.65 12.90 12.10
C ASP A 447 -6.61 11.81 13.21
N HIS A 448 -6.68 10.53 12.86
CA HIS A 448 -6.62 9.41 13.81
C HIS A 448 -5.23 9.24 14.46
N TYR A 449 -4.19 9.87 13.91
CA TYR A 449 -2.88 9.93 14.58
C TYR A 449 -2.97 10.57 15.98
N TYR A 450 -3.72 11.66 16.13
CA TYR A 450 -3.82 12.40 17.39
C TYR A 450 -4.53 11.60 18.49
N ASN A 451 -5.51 10.78 18.12
CA ASN A 451 -6.25 9.93 19.05
C ASN A 451 -5.69 8.49 19.15
N ARG A 452 -4.59 8.21 18.43
CA ARG A 452 -3.93 6.89 18.37
C ARG A 452 -4.84 5.77 17.87
N GLY A 453 -5.84 6.12 17.05
CA GLY A 453 -6.75 5.16 16.41
C GLY A 453 -6.17 4.52 15.16
N ASP A 454 -5.22 5.20 14.50
CA ASP A 454 -4.50 4.69 13.33
C ASP A 454 -3.11 5.37 13.22
N ALA A 455 -2.26 4.83 12.35
CA ALA A 455 -1.00 5.44 11.97
C ALA A 455 -1.20 6.45 10.83
N ALA A 456 -0.51 7.60 10.85
CA ALA A 456 -0.44 8.46 9.68
C ALA A 456 0.62 7.92 8.70
N VAL A 457 0.22 7.17 7.66
CA VAL A 457 1.18 6.67 6.64
C VAL A 457 1.62 7.78 5.69
N VAL A 458 0.73 8.74 5.42
CA VAL A 458 0.99 9.93 4.60
C VAL A 458 0.50 11.19 5.32
N PHE A 459 1.06 12.34 4.97
CA PHE A 459 0.54 13.66 5.33
C PHE A 459 0.10 14.43 4.08
N LYS A 460 -0.85 15.35 4.25
CA LYS A 460 -1.34 16.21 3.18
C LYS A 460 -0.51 17.50 3.13
N ARG A 461 0.06 17.81 1.96
CA ARG A 461 0.62 19.13 1.62
C ARG A 461 -0.32 19.83 0.65
N LEU A 462 -0.67 21.09 0.93
CA LEU A 462 -1.33 22.00 0.00
C LEU A 462 -0.38 23.13 -0.36
N ASP A 463 -0.16 23.33 -1.65
CA ASP A 463 0.41 24.56 -2.16
C ASP A 463 -0.71 25.61 -2.26
N ARG A 464 -0.66 26.70 -1.48
CA ARG A 464 -1.75 27.69 -1.47
C ARG A 464 -1.73 28.62 -2.67
N HIS A 465 -0.61 28.69 -3.39
CA HIS A 465 -0.50 29.52 -4.59
C HIS A 465 -1.10 28.83 -5.81
N THR A 466 -0.81 27.54 -5.96
CA THR A 466 -1.26 26.75 -7.11
C THR A 466 -2.53 25.95 -6.83
N GLY A 467 -2.86 25.70 -5.57
CA GLY A 467 -3.92 24.78 -5.16
C GLY A 467 -3.52 23.31 -5.24
N GLU A 468 -2.26 23.00 -5.58
CA GLU A 468 -1.78 21.62 -5.71
C GLU A 468 -1.83 20.90 -4.35
N VAL A 469 -2.44 19.72 -4.34
CA VAL A 469 -2.45 18.82 -3.17
C VAL A 469 -1.57 17.62 -3.45
N ARG A 470 -0.68 17.31 -2.51
CA ARG A 470 0.14 16.09 -2.50
C ARG A 470 -0.04 15.34 -1.19
N TYR A 471 -0.08 14.02 -1.26
CA TYR A 471 -0.04 13.13 -0.11
C TYR A 471 1.35 12.51 -0.04
N ILE A 472 2.15 12.96 0.92
CA ILE A 472 3.58 12.63 1.01
C ILE A 472 3.77 11.56 2.08
N TYR A 473 4.53 10.51 1.78
CA TYR A 473 4.80 9.43 2.73
C TYR A 473 5.76 9.87 3.82
N HIS A 474 5.51 9.37 5.03
CA HIS A 474 6.45 9.50 6.15
C HIS A 474 7.62 8.52 6.02
N GLY A 475 8.77 8.85 6.61
CA GLY A 475 9.90 7.92 6.67
C GLY A 475 9.55 6.64 7.45
N ASN A 476 10.06 5.49 7.00
CA ASN A 476 9.78 4.19 7.62
C ASN A 476 10.87 3.17 7.26
N ASP A 477 11.16 2.23 8.16
CA ASP A 477 12.12 1.12 7.96
C ASP A 477 11.44 -0.24 7.67
N GLY A 478 10.11 -0.25 7.67
CA GLY A 478 9.25 -1.39 7.45
C GLY A 478 9.15 -2.31 8.67
N THR A 479 9.57 -1.92 9.87
CA THR A 479 9.50 -2.75 11.09
C THR A 479 8.43 -2.29 12.09
N GLY A 480 7.89 -1.08 11.93
CA GLY A 480 6.87 -0.53 12.82
C GLY A 480 6.09 0.62 12.19
N MET A 481 5.60 1.51 13.06
CA MET A 481 4.86 2.70 12.64
C MET A 481 5.78 3.67 11.87
N PRO A 482 5.22 4.42 10.90
CA PRO A 482 5.96 5.49 10.23
C PRO A 482 6.48 6.53 11.22
N TRP A 483 7.57 7.21 10.88
CA TRP A 483 8.09 8.36 11.62
C TRP A 483 7.29 9.60 11.22
N ASN A 484 6.14 9.82 11.88
CA ASN A 484 5.08 10.75 11.44
C ASN A 484 5.45 12.25 11.46
N ASP A 485 6.64 12.62 11.94
CA ASP A 485 7.19 13.98 11.84
C ASP A 485 8.24 14.12 10.73
N THR A 486 8.37 13.13 9.86
CA THR A 486 9.34 13.09 8.76
C THR A 486 8.68 12.93 7.39
N ALA A 487 9.36 13.31 6.32
CA ALA A 487 8.94 13.16 4.93
C ALA A 487 9.97 12.33 4.14
N GLN A 488 9.51 11.22 3.55
CA GLN A 488 10.35 10.26 2.84
C GLN A 488 10.82 10.81 1.49
N ILE A 489 12.13 10.85 1.28
CA ILE A 489 12.72 11.21 0.00
C ILE A 489 12.52 10.06 -0.99
N ASP A 490 12.17 10.40 -2.23
CA ASP A 490 12.06 9.43 -3.32
C ASP A 490 13.43 9.16 -3.94
N PHE A 491 14.04 8.02 -3.61
CA PHE A 491 15.32 7.61 -4.17
C PHE A 491 15.25 7.03 -5.58
N LEU A 492 14.07 6.78 -6.14
CA LEU A 492 13.89 6.44 -7.55
C LEU A 492 14.05 7.68 -8.43
N ASN A 493 13.76 8.88 -7.90
CA ASN A 493 14.00 10.16 -8.55
C ASN A 493 15.52 10.50 -8.59
N PRO A 494 16.14 10.64 -9.78
CA PRO A 494 17.55 11.01 -9.91
C PRO A 494 17.91 12.36 -9.28
N ALA A 495 17.00 13.35 -9.34
CA ALA A 495 17.23 14.68 -8.77
C ALA A 495 17.29 14.63 -7.23
N SER A 496 16.52 13.74 -6.61
CA SER A 496 16.58 13.50 -5.16
C SER A 496 17.91 12.89 -4.75
N ARG A 497 18.39 11.89 -5.51
CA ARG A 497 19.71 11.27 -5.26
C ARG A 497 20.84 12.29 -5.33
N GLU A 498 20.83 13.16 -6.33
CA GLU A 498 21.86 14.20 -6.45
C GLU A 498 21.75 15.23 -5.32
N ALA A 499 20.55 15.70 -4.97
CA ALA A 499 20.35 16.64 -3.88
C ALA A 499 20.85 16.08 -2.52
N VAL A 500 20.60 14.79 -2.25
CA VAL A 500 21.12 14.12 -1.05
C VAL A 500 22.64 14.02 -1.11
N LYS A 501 23.23 13.65 -2.24
CA LYS A 501 24.69 13.57 -2.42
C LYS A 501 25.38 14.92 -2.22
N GLU A 502 24.86 15.99 -2.81
CA GLU A 502 25.34 17.36 -2.59
C GLU A 502 25.31 17.72 -1.11
N ARG A 503 24.21 17.36 -0.42
CA ARG A 503 24.10 17.63 1.01
C ARG A 503 25.09 16.83 1.85
N ILE A 504 25.31 15.57 1.52
CA ILE A 504 26.35 14.73 2.15
C ILE A 504 27.73 15.38 1.99
N LEU A 505 28.07 15.82 0.78
CA LEU A 505 29.35 16.48 0.50
C LEU A 505 29.49 17.80 1.28
N SER A 506 28.41 18.58 1.38
CA SER A 506 28.36 19.80 2.19
C SER A 506 28.63 19.50 3.66
N VAL A 507 28.03 18.46 4.25
CA VAL A 507 28.31 18.07 5.65
C VAL A 507 29.75 17.56 5.79
N ALA A 508 30.23 16.75 4.85
CA ALA A 508 31.59 16.20 4.84
C ALA A 508 32.68 17.26 4.72
N ALA A 509 32.37 18.44 4.18
CA ALA A 509 33.29 19.57 4.16
C ALA A 509 33.58 20.15 5.56
N HIS A 510 32.68 19.95 6.53
CA HIS A 510 32.76 20.58 7.86
C HIS A 510 33.12 19.61 8.99
N PHE A 511 32.93 18.31 8.80
CA PHE A 511 33.12 17.28 9.84
C PHE A 511 34.08 16.19 9.36
N ASN A 512 34.98 15.76 10.25
CA ASN A 512 35.91 14.66 9.94
C ASN A 512 35.26 13.28 10.07
N ILE A 513 34.16 13.20 10.82
CA ILE A 513 33.44 11.97 11.15
C ILE A 513 31.96 12.25 10.90
N ILE A 514 31.30 11.39 10.14
CA ILE A 514 29.86 11.46 9.90
C ILE A 514 29.24 10.14 10.33
N ARG A 515 28.22 10.21 11.16
CA ARG A 515 27.36 9.07 11.47
C ARG A 515 26.11 9.17 10.62
N PHE A 516 25.90 8.20 9.74
CA PHE A 516 24.70 8.12 8.92
C PHE A 516 23.56 7.44 9.69
N ASP A 517 22.47 8.16 9.92
CA ASP A 517 21.26 7.62 10.53
C ASP A 517 20.50 6.73 9.54
N ALA A 518 19.95 5.63 10.07
CA ALA A 518 19.18 4.65 9.31
C ALA A 518 19.82 4.24 7.96
N ALA A 519 21.16 4.15 7.88
CA ALA A 519 21.86 3.93 6.62
C ALA A 519 21.40 2.68 5.84
N MET A 520 20.89 1.66 6.53
CA MET A 520 20.36 0.44 5.91
C MET A 520 19.17 0.73 4.98
N VAL A 521 18.33 1.73 5.27
CA VAL A 521 17.15 2.02 4.43
C VAL A 521 17.52 2.71 3.11
N LEU A 522 18.77 3.16 2.95
CA LEU A 522 19.30 3.69 1.70
C LEU A 522 19.85 2.62 0.76
N ALA A 523 20.09 1.42 1.28
CA ALA A 523 20.56 0.34 0.42
C ALA A 523 19.48 0.05 -0.63
N LYS A 524 19.92 -0.11 -1.89
CA LYS A 524 19.03 -0.33 -3.04
C LYS A 524 17.99 -1.43 -2.79
N GLN A 525 18.38 -2.50 -2.11
CA GLN A 525 17.50 -3.59 -1.70
C GLN A 525 16.38 -3.16 -0.73
N HIS A 526 16.69 -2.28 0.24
CA HIS A 526 15.71 -1.77 1.19
C HIS A 526 14.77 -0.78 0.52
N ILE A 527 15.26 0.09 -0.37
CA ILE A 527 14.43 1.00 -1.15
C ILE A 527 13.42 0.20 -1.99
N ARG A 528 13.88 -0.85 -2.68
CA ARG A 528 13.00 -1.76 -3.42
C ARG A 528 11.96 -2.38 -2.50
N ARG A 529 12.39 -3.06 -1.44
CA ARG A 529 11.50 -3.76 -0.51
C ARG A 529 10.42 -2.85 0.10
N LEU A 530 10.79 -1.63 0.50
CA LEU A 530 9.93 -0.71 1.22
C LEU A 530 9.01 0.07 0.29
N TRP A 531 9.55 0.64 -0.77
CA TRP A 531 8.87 1.68 -1.55
C TRP A 531 8.43 1.24 -2.94
N TYR A 532 9.10 0.23 -3.51
CA TYR A 532 8.91 -0.26 -4.88
C TYR A 532 9.04 -1.79 -4.96
N PRO A 533 8.19 -2.55 -4.25
CA PRO A 533 8.34 -3.99 -4.12
C PRO A 533 8.18 -4.70 -5.46
N ALA A 534 8.64 -5.95 -5.55
CA ALA A 534 8.26 -6.80 -6.68
C ALA A 534 6.77 -7.20 -6.53
N PRO A 535 6.05 -7.43 -7.64
CA PRO A 535 4.69 -7.98 -7.56
C PRO A 535 4.65 -9.29 -6.75
N GLY A 536 3.82 -9.35 -5.71
CA GLY A 536 3.71 -10.51 -4.81
C GLY A 536 4.71 -10.53 -3.66
N SER A 537 5.55 -9.48 -3.52
CA SER A 537 6.49 -9.31 -2.40
C SER A 537 6.23 -8.03 -1.60
N GLY A 538 5.05 -7.43 -1.76
CA GLY A 538 4.65 -6.17 -1.12
C GLY A 538 4.21 -6.33 0.33
N GLY A 539 3.63 -5.27 0.90
CA GLY A 539 3.11 -5.24 2.28
C GLY A 539 4.07 -4.70 3.34
N ALA A 540 5.27 -4.23 2.95
CA ALA A 540 6.22 -3.62 3.88
C ALA A 540 5.77 -2.23 4.36
N ILE A 541 5.28 -1.41 3.43
CA ILE A 541 4.69 -0.11 3.68
C ILE A 541 3.28 -0.11 3.08
N PRO A 542 2.23 0.26 3.86
CA PRO A 542 0.87 0.28 3.34
C PRO A 542 0.73 1.10 2.06
N SER A 543 -0.08 0.64 1.10
CA SER A 543 -0.30 1.17 -0.26
C SER A 543 0.89 1.11 -1.23
N ARG A 544 2.08 0.68 -0.82
CA ARG A 544 3.24 0.64 -1.74
C ARG A 544 3.25 -0.56 -2.69
N SER A 545 2.50 -1.61 -2.38
CA SER A 545 2.24 -2.73 -3.29
C SER A 545 1.57 -2.29 -4.60
N ASP A 546 0.76 -1.23 -4.56
CA ASP A 546 0.11 -0.63 -5.74
C ASP A 546 1.12 -0.02 -6.74
N HIS A 547 2.34 0.23 -6.27
CA HIS A 547 3.45 0.76 -7.06
C HIS A 547 4.57 -0.27 -7.26
N ALA A 548 4.22 -1.56 -7.20
CA ALA A 548 5.14 -2.65 -7.46
C ALA A 548 5.74 -2.56 -8.86
N MET A 549 7.01 -2.95 -9.01
CA MET A 549 7.73 -2.89 -10.28
C MET A 549 8.58 -4.14 -10.50
N SER A 550 8.80 -4.47 -11.77
CA SER A 550 9.74 -5.53 -12.14
C SER A 550 11.16 -5.21 -11.65
N GLU A 551 12.01 -6.22 -11.58
CA GLU A 551 13.41 -6.04 -11.20
C GLU A 551 14.15 -5.17 -12.20
N GLU A 552 13.94 -5.44 -13.49
CA GLU A 552 14.57 -4.71 -14.60
C GLU A 552 14.15 -3.24 -14.63
N ALA A 553 12.86 -2.97 -14.40
CA ALA A 553 12.35 -1.60 -14.38
C ALA A 553 12.93 -0.79 -13.21
N PHE A 554 13.02 -1.41 -12.03
CA PHE A 554 13.61 -0.79 -10.85
C PHE A 554 15.12 -0.56 -11.03
N ASP A 555 15.85 -1.55 -11.51
CA ASP A 555 17.30 -1.43 -11.74
C ASP A 555 17.64 -0.35 -12.78
N LYS A 556 16.80 -0.20 -13.80
CA LYS A 556 16.92 0.87 -14.79
C LYS A 556 16.69 2.25 -14.16
N ALA A 557 15.74 2.37 -13.23
CA ALA A 557 15.40 3.64 -12.58
C ALA A 557 16.37 4.02 -11.44
N MET A 558 16.93 3.02 -10.78
CA MET A 558 17.95 3.15 -9.73
C MET A 558 19.21 2.36 -10.11
N PRO A 559 20.05 2.91 -11.01
CA PRO A 559 21.34 2.31 -11.34
C PRO A 559 22.28 2.33 -10.13
N ASN A 560 23.34 1.51 -10.20
CA ASN A 560 24.34 1.36 -9.14
C ASN A 560 25.19 2.61 -8.93
#